data_AF-A0A0Q4B458-F1
#
_entry.id   AF-A0A0Q4B458-F1
#
_cell.length_a   1.000
_cell.length_b   1.000
_cell.length_c   1.000
_cell.angle_alpha   90.00
_cell.angle_beta   90.00
_cell.angle_gamma   90.00
#
_symmetry.space_group_name_H-M   'P 1'
#
loop_
_entity.id
_entity.type
_entity.pdbx_description
1 polymer ?
#
loop_
_entity_poly.entity_id
_entity_poly.type
_entity_poly.pdbx_seq_one_letter_code
_entity_poly.pdbx_strand_id
1 'polypeptide(L)'
;MFGVADQLLGASRIKVMCEDGVSRMGRIPGKIRKRMWIREGDLLIVKPWEFEPTKADIMYRYTKTQASYLHRRRAIPKNLDIF
;
A
#
# COMPACT_ATOMS: atom_id res chain seq x y z
N MET A 1 -3.66 8.10 -0.30
CA MET A 1 -2.75 7.95 0.84
C MET A 1 -1.68 6.94 0.51
N PHE A 2 -0.44 7.16 0.94
CA PHE A 2 0.63 6.18 0.83
C PHE A 2 0.47 5.08 1.88
N GLY A 3 0.92 3.88 1.51
CA GLY A 3 1.06 2.78 2.46
C GLY A 3 2.06 1.75 1.97
N VAL A 4 2.55 0.93 2.90
CA VAL A 4 3.47 -0.16 2.64
C VAL A 4 2.78 -1.47 2.95
N ALA A 5 2.93 -2.44 2.05
CA ALA A 5 2.46 -3.81 2.27
C ALA A 5 3.23 -4.45 3.44
N ASP A 6 2.53 -4.75 4.53
CA ASP A 6 3.11 -5.38 5.73
C ASP A 6 3.05 -6.91 5.59
N GLN A 7 1.83 -7.47 5.53
CA GLN A 7 1.63 -8.92 5.51
C GLN A 7 0.48 -9.35 4.59
N LEU A 8 0.68 -10.40 3.80
CA LEU A 8 -0.40 -11.00 2.99
C LEU A 8 -1.35 -11.83 3.88
N LEU A 9 -2.63 -11.46 3.91
CA LEU A 9 -3.64 -12.15 4.74
C LEU A 9 -4.41 -13.25 3.97
N GLY A 10 -4.18 -13.36 2.66
CA GLY A 10 -4.94 -14.25 1.78
C GLY A 10 -6.31 -13.68 1.39
N ALA A 11 -7.09 -14.43 0.61
CA ALA A 11 -8.42 -14.04 0.13
C ALA A 11 -8.48 -12.62 -0.52
N SER A 12 -7.42 -12.22 -1.23
CA SER A 12 -7.27 -10.87 -1.82
C SER A 12 -7.26 -9.73 -0.79
N ARG A 13 -6.80 -10.03 0.43
CA ARG A 13 -6.60 -9.07 1.52
C ARG A 13 -5.12 -9.03 1.90
N ILE A 14 -4.67 -7.86 2.31
CA ILE A 14 -3.30 -7.60 2.74
C ILE A 14 -3.33 -6.56 3.85
N LYS A 15 -2.47 -6.71 4.85
CA LYS A 15 -2.28 -5.71 5.89
C LYS A 15 -1.37 -4.61 5.35
N VAL A 16 -1.78 -3.36 5.48
CA VAL A 16 -1.05 -2.20 4.97
C VAL A 16 -0.77 -1.25 6.11
N MET A 17 0.48 -0.85 6.26
CA MET A 17 0.87 0.25 7.14
C MET A 17 0.72 1.56 6.37
N CYS A 18 -0.17 2.44 6.82
CA CYS A 18 -0.47 3.69 6.15
C CYS A 18 0.39 4.85 6.68
N GLU A 19 0.44 5.95 5.92
CA GLU A 19 1.27 7.12 6.26
C GLU A 19 0.81 7.87 7.52
N ASP A 20 -0.40 7.61 7.98
CA ASP A 20 -0.94 8.14 9.24
C ASP A 20 -0.59 7.27 10.45
N GLY A 21 0.20 6.21 10.27
CA GLY A 21 0.61 5.29 11.34
C GLY A 21 -0.43 4.23 11.68
N VAL A 22 -1.58 4.21 11.00
CA VAL A 22 -2.63 3.22 11.23
C VAL A 22 -2.42 2.01 10.32
N SER A 23 -2.48 0.81 10.89
CA SER A 23 -2.51 -0.44 10.13
C SER A 23 -3.93 -0.74 9.65
N ARG A 24 -4.12 -0.90 8.34
CA ARG A 24 -5.42 -1.17 7.72
C ARG A 24 -5.45 -2.50 6.98
N MET A 25 -6.63 -3.08 6.89
CA MET A 25 -6.90 -4.21 6.01
C MET A 25 -7.18 -3.70 4.58
N GLY A 26 -6.18 -3.84 3.72
CA GLY A 26 -6.24 -3.52 2.31
C GLY A 26 -6.95 -4.62 1.51
N ARG A 27 -8.02 -4.26 0.80
CA ARG A 27 -8.63 -5.10 -0.24
C ARG A 27 -7.88 -4.89 -1.55
N ILE A 28 -7.58 -5.98 -2.25
CA ILE A 28 -6.97 -5.97 -3.58
C ILE A 28 -8.09 -6.11 -4.61
N PRO A 29 -8.47 -5.04 -5.34
CA PRO A 29 -9.47 -5.14 -6.40
C PRO A 29 -9.01 -6.12 -7.48
N GLY A 30 -9.96 -6.84 -8.10
CA GLY A 30 -9.65 -7.82 -9.15
C GLY A 30 -8.85 -7.23 -10.32
N LYS A 31 -9.07 -5.93 -10.63
CA LYS A 31 -8.31 -5.19 -11.65
C LYS A 31 -6.83 -5.08 -11.31
N ILE A 32 -6.48 -4.84 -10.04
CA ILE A 32 -5.09 -4.81 -9.57
C ILE A 32 -4.53 -6.23 -9.58
N ARG A 33 -5.25 -7.20 -9.01
CA ARG A 33 -4.82 -8.60 -8.93
C ARG A 33 -4.45 -9.20 -10.30
N LYS A 34 -5.18 -8.82 -11.35
CA LYS A 34 -4.90 -9.26 -12.73
C LYS A 34 -3.69 -8.56 -13.38
N ARG A 35 -3.36 -7.33 -12.96
CA ARG A 35 -2.30 -6.51 -13.59
C ARG A 35 -0.96 -6.63 -12.87
N MET A 36 -0.97 -6.70 -11.54
CA MET A 36 0.23 -6.58 -10.72
C MET A 36 0.14 -7.49 -9.50
N TRP A 37 1.21 -8.23 -9.26
CA TRP A 37 1.35 -9.05 -8.06
C TRP A 37 1.89 -8.21 -6.91
N ILE A 38 1.14 -8.07 -5.82
CA ILE A 38 1.61 -7.34 -4.64
C ILE A 38 2.39 -8.30 -3.73
N ARG A 39 3.56 -7.87 -3.28
CA ARG A 39 4.39 -8.55 -2.28
C ARG A 39 4.56 -7.68 -1.04
N GLU A 40 5.01 -8.30 0.03
CA GLU A 40 5.40 -7.60 1.26
C GLU A 40 6.55 -6.63 0.97
N GLY A 41 6.50 -5.45 1.58
CA GLY A 41 7.43 -4.35 1.33
C GLY A 41 7.14 -3.51 0.09
N ASP A 42 6.12 -3.80 -0.72
CA ASP A 42 5.76 -2.95 -1.87
C ASP A 42 5.12 -1.62 -1.41
N LEU A 43 5.47 -0.52 -2.09
CA LEU A 43 4.84 0.79 -1.91
C LEU A 43 3.51 0.86 -2.65
N LEU A 44 2.45 1.25 -1.96
CA LEU A 44 1.07 1.26 -2.44
C LEU A 44 0.43 2.65 -2.31
N ILE A 45 -0.54 2.91 -3.19
CA ILE A 45 -1.57 3.92 -2.96
C ILE A 45 -2.83 3.22 -2.46
N VAL A 46 -3.30 3.66 -1.30
CA VAL A 46 -4.52 3.18 -0.67
C VAL A 46 -5.56 4.28 -0.56
N LYS A 47 -6.82 3.86 -0.63
CA LYS A 47 -8.00 4.68 -0.34
C LYS A 47 -8.75 4.05 0.85
N PRO A 48 -8.64 4.63 2.06
CA PRO A 48 -9.45 4.21 3.21
C PRO A 48 -10.94 4.29 2.90
N TRP A 49 -11.73 3.42 3.53
CA TRP A 49 -13.19 3.49 3.46
C TRP A 49 -13.70 4.58 4.41
N GLU A 50 -14.68 5.36 3.95
CA GLU A 50 -15.25 6.47 4.72
C GLU A 50 -16.06 5.97 5.93
N PHE A 51 -16.72 4.82 5.80
CA PHE A 51 -17.56 4.23 6.85
C PHE A 51 -16.82 3.28 7.79
N GLU A 52 -15.65 2.78 7.39
CA GLU A 52 -14.86 1.83 8.18
C GLU A 52 -13.36 2.13 8.01
N PRO A 53 -12.76 2.98 8.87
CA PRO A 53 -11.40 3.47 8.68
C PRO A 53 -10.33 2.39 8.89
N THR A 54 -10.70 1.22 9.42
CA THR A 54 -9.81 0.05 9.57
C THR A 54 -9.57 -0.67 8.24
N LYS A 55 -10.36 -0.36 7.20
CA LYS A 55 -10.28 -0.97 5.87
C LYS A 55 -9.92 0.07 4.82
N ALA A 56 -9.29 -0.41 3.76
CA ALA A 56 -8.94 0.40 2.61
C ALA A 56 -8.96 -0.43 1.31
N ASP A 57 -9.18 0.22 0.18
CA ASP A 57 -8.95 -0.37 -1.14
C ASP A 57 -7.56 0.01 -1.66
N ILE A 58 -6.88 -0.96 -2.28
CA ILE A 58 -5.60 -0.72 -2.95
C ILE A 58 -5.86 -0.20 -4.37
N MET A 59 -5.37 0.99 -4.64
CA MET A 59 -5.57 1.70 -5.90
C MET A 59 -4.41 1.54 -6.86
N TYR A 60 -3.18 1.45 -6.35
CA TYR A 60 -1.97 1.34 -7.18
C TYR A 60 -0.81 0.71 -6.41
N ARG A 61 0.09 0.03 -7.14
CA ARG A 61 1.35 -0.50 -6.62
C ARG A 61 2.50 0.12 -7.42
N TYR A 62 3.42 0.80 -6.75
CA TYR A 62 4.65 1.29 -7.37
C TYR A 62 5.62 0.14 -7.59
N THR A 63 6.40 0.22 -8.68
CA THR A 63 7.56 -0.66 -8.85
C THR A 63 8.68 -0.23 -7.92
N LYS A 64 9.65 -1.13 -7.66
CA LYS A 64 10.84 -0.79 -6.86
C LYS A 64 11.57 0.44 -7.38
N THR A 65 11.76 0.55 -8.71
CA THR A 65 12.37 1.72 -9.35
C THR A 65 11.59 3.01 -9.15
N GLN A 66 10.25 2.95 -9.20
CA GLN A 66 9.40 4.11 -8.90
C GLN A 66 9.47 4.47 -7.42
N ALA A 67 9.46 3.49 -6.51
CA ALA A 67 9.60 3.72 -5.08
C ALA A 67 10.94 4.38 -4.74
N SER A 68 12.07 3.85 -5.23
CA SER A 68 13.40 4.46 -5.03
C SER A 68 13.50 5.86 -5.65
N TYR A 69 12.78 6.14 -6.75
CA TYR A 69 12.70 7.49 -7.30
C TYR A 69 11.93 8.45 -6.38
N LEU A 70 10.82 8.02 -5.80
CA LEU A 70 10.04 8.80 -4.83
C LEU A 70 10.81 9.03 -3.52
N HIS A 71 11.54 8.02 -3.04
CA HIS A 71 12.45 8.12 -1.91
C HIS A 71 13.50 9.21 -2.12
N ARG A 72 14.23 9.17 -3.25
CA ARG A 72 15.24 10.19 -3.59
C ARG A 72 14.68 11.61 -3.67
N ARG A 73 13.41 11.74 -4.05
CA ARG A 73 12.70 13.03 -4.10
C ARG A 73 12.10 13.46 -2.76
N ARG A 74 12.24 12.66 -1.69
CA ARG A 74 11.60 12.89 -0.38
C ARG A 74 10.09 13.09 -0.49
N ALA A 75 9.47 12.41 -1.46
CA ALA A 75 8.03 12.45 -1.68
C ALA A 75 7.29 11.40 -0.84
N ILE A 76 8.02 10.43 -0.26
CA ILE A 76 7.49 9.44 0.65
C ILE A 76 7.57 10.00 2.09
N PRO A 77 6.51 9.87 2.90
CA PRO A 77 6.55 10.18 4.32
C PRO A 77 7.64 9.37 5.04
N LYS A 78 8.43 10.03 5.91
CA LYS A 78 9.60 9.43 6.59
C LYS A 78 9.25 8.18 7.41
N ASN A 79 8.03 8.10 7.94
CA ASN A 79 7.54 6.97 8.71
C ASN A 79 7.28 5.71 7.89
N LEU A 80 7.21 5.82 6.55
CA LEU A 80 7.04 4.70 5.62
C LEU A 80 8.30 4.42 4.79
N ASP A 81 9.40 5.12 5.08
CA ASP A 81 10.57 5.12 4.23
C ASP A 81 11.47 3.91 4.50
N ILE A 82 11.13 2.79 3.86
CA ILE A 82 11.87 1.53 3.90
C ILE A 82 12.60 1.23 2.57
N PHE A 83 12.70 2.21 1.67
CA PHE A 83 13.06 2.05 0.25
C PHE A 83 14.43 2.62 -0.13
#